data_AF-A0A1Y4MSS7-F1
#
_entry.id   AF-A0A1Y4MSS7-F1
#
_cell.length_a   1.000
_cell.length_b   1.000
_cell.length_c   1.000
_cell.angle_alpha   90.00
_cell.angle_beta   90.00
_cell.angle_gamma   90.00
#
_symmetry.space_group_name_H-M   'P 1'
#
loop_
_entity.id
_entity.type
_entity.pdbx_description
1 polymer ?
#
loop_
_entity_poly.entity_id
_entity_poly.type
_entity_poly.pdbx_seq_one_letter_code
_entity_poly.pdbx_strand_id
1 'polypeptide(L)'
;MKDFKIYYGLEFNPFEKGQPDIPVETSDYREAMGRLNYLKDVRGIGLFTGRSGTGKSFIMKKFSETLNPGLYKVIYMPMSTLSTIEFYRELSNQLGLEIYHKKIDNFRNIQAHIKKMVDEKKDSAGHNIR
;
A
#
# COMPACT_ATOMS: atom_id res chain seq x y z
N MET A 1 26.14 10.32 -32.57
CA MET A 1 25.82 10.35 -31.13
C MET A 1 26.09 8.95 -30.61
N LYS A 2 27.05 8.73 -29.70
CA LYS A 2 27.27 7.38 -29.13
C LYS A 2 25.99 6.95 -28.42
N ASP A 3 25.52 5.74 -28.69
CA ASP A 3 24.35 5.18 -28.03
C ASP A 3 24.60 5.18 -26.50
N PHE A 4 23.73 5.86 -25.74
CA PHE A 4 23.91 6.01 -24.30
C PHE A 4 23.92 4.66 -23.59
N LYS A 5 23.21 3.65 -24.13
CA LYS A 5 23.20 2.29 -23.59
C LYS A 5 24.60 1.69 -23.62
N ILE A 6 25.31 1.85 -24.73
CA ILE A 6 26.69 1.38 -24.90
C ILE A 6 27.64 2.16 -23.98
N TYR A 7 27.45 3.48 -23.85
CA TYR A 7 28.30 4.31 -22.99
C TYR A 7 28.23 3.93 -21.51
N TYR A 8 27.02 3.61 -21.01
CA TYR A 8 26.78 3.25 -19.61
C TYR A 8 26.73 1.73 -19.35
N GLY A 9 26.92 0.89 -20.38
CA GLY A 9 26.85 -0.57 -20.25
C GLY A 9 25.45 -1.10 -19.89
N LEU A 10 24.39 -0.43 -20.34
CA LEU A 10 23.01 -0.78 -20.02
C LEU A 10 22.44 -1.77 -21.04
N GLU A 11 21.80 -2.84 -20.57
CA GLU A 11 21.05 -3.78 -21.42
C GLU A 11 19.77 -3.16 -21.98
N PHE A 12 19.15 -2.27 -21.22
CA PHE A 12 17.92 -1.55 -21.60
C PHE A 12 17.91 -0.14 -21.01
N ASN A 13 16.94 0.68 -21.44
CA ASN A 13 16.76 2.02 -20.89
C ASN A 13 15.90 1.95 -19.61
N PRO A 14 16.44 2.16 -18.40
CA PRO A 14 15.65 2.07 -17.17
C PRO A 14 14.62 3.20 -17.02
N PHE A 15 14.68 4.23 -17.86
CA PHE A 15 13.76 5.37 -17.85
C PHE A 15 12.60 5.23 -18.85
N GLU A 16 12.56 4.14 -19.61
CA GLU A 16 11.43 3.85 -20.51
C GLU A 16 10.18 3.43 -19.74
N LYS A 17 9.02 3.86 -20.26
CA LYS A 17 7.73 3.48 -19.69
C LYS A 17 7.51 1.98 -19.86
N GLY A 18 7.03 1.33 -18.79
CA GLY A 18 6.73 -0.10 -18.79
C GLY A 18 7.91 -0.98 -18.34
N GLN A 19 9.08 -0.40 -18.09
CA GLN A 19 10.17 -1.10 -17.42
C GLN A 19 9.80 -1.41 -15.96
N PRO A 20 10.33 -2.51 -15.39
CA PRO A 20 10.09 -2.84 -14.00
C PRO A 20 10.72 -1.79 -13.08
N ASP A 21 10.08 -1.58 -11.93
CA ASP A 21 10.64 -0.75 -10.86
C ASP A 21 11.90 -1.43 -10.30
N ILE A 22 13.06 -0.81 -10.51
CA ILE A 22 14.36 -1.29 -10.00
C ILE A 22 14.63 -0.62 -8.64
N PRO A 23 14.53 -1.34 -7.52
CA PRO A 23 14.89 -0.79 -6.22
C PRO A 23 16.40 -0.61 -6.12
N VAL A 24 16.82 0.58 -5.69
CA VAL A 24 18.21 0.85 -5.32
C VAL A 24 18.30 0.83 -3.80
N GLU A 25 19.10 -0.08 -3.26
CA GLU A 25 19.29 -0.19 -1.82
C GLU A 25 20.16 0.95 -1.28
N THR A 26 19.52 2.04 -0.89
CA THR A 26 20.16 3.14 -0.16
C THR A 26 19.97 2.98 1.35
N SER A 27 20.73 3.75 2.15
CA SER A 27 20.48 3.88 3.60
C SER A 27 19.04 4.29 3.88
N ASP A 28 18.56 5.30 3.15
CA ASP A 28 17.23 5.88 3.32
C ASP A 28 16.13 4.88 2.99
N TYR A 29 16.34 4.06 1.95
CA TYR A 29 15.43 2.99 1.58
C TYR A 29 15.31 1.96 2.72
N ARG A 30 16.45 1.49 3.24
CA ARG A 30 16.47 0.51 4.35
C ARG A 30 15.82 1.07 5.60
N GLU A 31 16.10 2.32 5.95
CA GLU A 31 15.51 2.98 7.12
C GLU A 31 13.99 3.14 6.96
N ALA A 32 13.52 3.61 5.80
CA ALA A 32 12.11 3.79 5.54
C ALA A 32 11.34 2.46 5.60
N MET A 33 11.88 1.40 4.99
CA MET A 33 11.30 0.05 5.05
C MET A 33 11.26 -0.48 6.48
N GLY A 34 12.32 -0.28 7.27
CA GLY A 34 12.35 -0.65 8.69
C GLY A 34 11.27 0.06 9.51
N ARG A 35 11.10 1.37 9.33
CA ARG A 35 10.06 2.16 10.03
C ARG A 35 8.64 1.73 9.62
N LEU A 36 8.42 1.39 8.35
CA LEU A 36 7.12 0.89 7.88
C LEU A 36 6.79 -0.49 8.42
N ASN A 37 7.79 -1.38 8.52
CA ASN A 37 7.63 -2.68 9.17
C ASN A 37 7.25 -2.52 10.65
N TYR A 38 7.92 -1.62 11.37
CA TYR A 38 7.53 -1.31 12.74
C TYR A 38 6.10 -0.75 12.82
N LEU A 39 5.73 0.18 11.93
CA LEU A 39 4.39 0.78 11.89
C LEU A 39 3.29 -0.28 11.68
N LYS A 40 3.54 -1.25 10.79
CA LYS A 40 2.68 -2.41 10.55
C LYS A 40 2.43 -3.21 11.82
N ASP A 41 3.46 -3.43 12.63
CA ASP A 41 3.37 -4.26 13.83
C ASP A 41 2.62 -3.54 14.97
N VAL A 42 2.84 -2.24 15.14
CA VAL A 42 2.09 -1.43 16.13
C VAL A 42 0.68 -1.07 15.69
N ARG A 43 0.30 -1.35 14.43
CA ARG A 43 -1.02 -1.06 13.83
C ARG A 43 -1.41 0.42 13.96
N GLY A 44 -0.42 1.30 13.84
CA GLY A 44 -0.57 2.74 14.01
C GLY A 44 -0.84 3.48 12.70
N ILE A 45 -0.99 4.81 12.82
CA ILE A 45 -1.04 5.72 11.68
C ILE A 45 0.34 6.34 11.50
N GLY A 46 0.85 6.34 10.26
CA GLY A 46 2.14 6.95 9.92
C GLY A 46 1.98 8.07 8.92
N LEU A 47 2.77 9.12 9.09
CA LEU A 47 2.90 10.21 8.14
C LEU A 47 4.29 10.12 7.48
N PHE A 48 4.32 9.88 6.17
CA PHE A 48 5.57 9.79 5.41
C PHE A 48 5.77 11.04 4.55
N THR A 49 6.72 11.89 4.92
CA THR A 49 6.95 13.19 4.30
C THR A 49 8.26 13.22 3.51
N GLY A 50 8.39 14.20 2.62
CA GLY A 50 9.56 14.36 1.76
C GLY A 50 9.24 15.22 0.54
N ARG A 51 10.26 15.82 -0.07
CA ARG A 51 10.10 16.67 -1.26
C ARG A 51 9.52 15.89 -2.44
N SER A 52 8.97 16.58 -3.45
CA SER A 52 8.54 15.90 -4.68
C SER A 52 9.71 15.16 -5.33
N GLY A 53 9.46 13.99 -5.92
CA GLY A 53 10.50 13.17 -6.58
C GLY A 53 11.42 12.36 -5.67
N THR A 54 11.22 12.35 -4.34
CA THR A 54 12.08 11.63 -3.38
C THR A 54 11.76 10.14 -3.22
N GLY A 55 10.90 9.57 -4.06
CA GLY A 55 10.57 8.14 -3.99
C GLY A 55 9.52 7.75 -2.94
N LYS A 56 8.75 8.69 -2.38
CA LYS A 56 7.69 8.38 -1.40
C LYS A 56 6.72 7.29 -1.87
N SER A 57 6.11 7.49 -3.04
CA SER A 57 5.17 6.53 -3.63
C SER A 57 5.86 5.23 -4.01
N PHE A 58 7.12 5.30 -4.45
CA PHE A 58 7.93 4.12 -4.78
C PHE A 58 8.16 3.25 -3.55
N ILE A 59 8.57 3.84 -2.43
CA ILE A 59 8.78 3.12 -1.16
C ILE A 59 7.47 2.51 -0.67
N MET A 60 6.34 3.24 -0.70
CA MET A 60 5.03 2.67 -0.32
C MET A 60 4.64 1.48 -1.20
N LYS A 61 4.88 1.57 -2.52
CA LYS A 61 4.64 0.47 -3.45
C LYS A 61 5.51 -0.74 -3.10
N LYS A 62 6.83 -0.55 -2.95
CA LYS A 62 7.75 -1.63 -2.58
C LYS A 62 7.42 -2.24 -1.22
N PHE A 63 7.06 -1.43 -0.24
CA PHE A 63 6.58 -1.92 1.05
C PHE A 63 5.33 -2.80 0.89
N SER A 64 4.35 -2.36 0.11
CA SER A 64 3.13 -3.15 -0.13
C SER A 64 3.39 -4.50 -0.81
N GLU A 65 4.39 -4.57 -1.69
CA GLU A 65 4.84 -5.81 -2.34
C GLU A 65 5.45 -6.82 -1.35
N THR A 66 5.94 -6.36 -0.19
CA THR A 66 6.47 -7.25 0.87
C THR A 66 5.39 -7.89 1.75
N LEU A 67 4.14 -7.42 1.67
CA LEU A 67 3.07 -7.88 2.53
C LEU A 67 2.45 -9.17 1.98
N ASN A 68 2.24 -10.17 2.84
CA ASN A 68 1.54 -11.39 2.46
C ASN A 68 0.06 -11.05 2.15
N PRO A 69 -0.41 -11.28 0.90
CA PRO A 69 -1.77 -10.91 0.48
C PRO A 69 -2.87 -11.72 1.19
N GLY A 70 -2.55 -12.89 1.74
CA GLY A 70 -3.48 -13.67 2.57
C GLY A 70 -3.66 -13.11 3.99
N LEU A 71 -2.73 -12.27 4.45
CA LEU A 71 -2.75 -11.70 5.80
C LEU A 71 -3.07 -10.20 5.84
N TYR A 72 -2.86 -9.50 4.73
CA TYR A 72 -2.97 -8.06 4.61
C TYR A 72 -3.74 -7.68 3.34
N LYS A 73 -4.73 -6.79 3.50
CA LYS A 73 -5.40 -6.10 2.40
C LYS A 73 -4.80 -4.71 2.26
N VAL A 74 -4.14 -4.44 1.14
CA VAL A 74 -3.61 -3.11 0.81
C VAL A 74 -4.69 -2.31 0.09
N ILE A 75 -4.94 -1.09 0.55
CA ILE A 75 -5.89 -0.15 -0.07
C ILE A 75 -5.11 1.11 -0.44
N TYR A 76 -5.19 1.52 -1.71
CA TYR A 76 -4.51 2.70 -2.23
C TYR A 76 -5.52 3.73 -2.73
N MET A 77 -5.48 4.93 -2.14
CA MET A 77 -6.35 6.06 -2.50
C MET A 77 -5.49 7.26 -2.91
N PRO A 78 -5.16 7.43 -4.20
CA PRO A 78 -4.29 8.51 -4.68
C PRO A 78 -4.98 9.89 -4.74
N MET A 79 -6.31 9.93 -4.78
CA MET A 79 -7.07 11.18 -4.95
C MET A 79 -7.10 11.96 -3.63
N SER A 80 -6.45 13.13 -3.59
CA SER A 80 -6.38 13.96 -2.38
C SER A 80 -7.62 14.83 -2.15
N THR A 81 -8.50 14.95 -3.14
CA THR A 81 -9.65 15.88 -3.13
C THR A 81 -10.98 15.19 -2.80
N LEU A 82 -10.95 14.02 -2.16
CA LEU A 82 -12.17 13.30 -1.80
C LEU A 82 -12.92 14.05 -0.67
N SER A 83 -14.21 14.29 -0.88
CA SER A 83 -15.11 14.62 0.22
C SER A 83 -15.23 13.46 1.21
N THR A 84 -15.76 13.73 2.40
CA THR A 84 -15.94 12.68 3.40
C THR A 84 -16.77 11.52 2.88
N ILE A 85 -17.86 11.77 2.15
CA ILE A 85 -18.70 10.70 1.63
C ILE A 85 -18.00 9.89 0.53
N GLU A 86 -17.26 10.55 -0.36
CA GLU A 86 -16.50 9.87 -1.41
C GLU A 86 -15.42 8.97 -0.81
N PHE A 87 -14.75 9.40 0.27
CA PHE A 87 -13.81 8.56 1.01
C PHE A 87 -14.47 7.27 1.52
N TYR A 88 -15.63 7.35 2.18
CA TYR A 88 -16.33 6.17 2.67
C TYR A 88 -16.78 5.24 1.53
N ARG A 89 -17.24 5.79 0.42
CA ARG A 89 -17.66 5.00 -0.75
C ARG A 89 -16.49 4.32 -1.43
N GLU A 90 -15.37 5.02 -1.59
CA GLU A 90 -14.14 4.44 -2.15
C GLU A 90 -13.57 3.36 -1.24
N LEU A 91 -13.57 3.58 0.08
CA LEU A 91 -13.14 2.57 1.03
C LEU A 91 -14.05 1.33 0.99
N SER A 92 -15.38 1.50 0.92
CA SER A 92 -16.32 0.39 0.71
C SER A 92 -16.00 -0.36 -0.59
N ASN A 93 -15.80 0.35 -1.70
CA ASN A 93 -15.46 -0.24 -2.99
C ASN A 93 -14.16 -1.08 -2.93
N GLN A 94 -13.10 -0.54 -2.33
CA GLN A 94 -11.80 -1.21 -2.18
C GLN A 94 -11.86 -2.46 -1.27
N LEU A 95 -12.79 -2.47 -0.32
CA LEU A 95 -13.11 -3.61 0.54
C LEU A 95 -14.06 -4.62 -0.11
N GLY A 96 -14.59 -4.34 -1.30
CA GLY A 96 -15.58 -5.20 -1.98
C GLY A 96 -16.96 -5.17 -1.33
N LEU A 97 -17.31 -4.06 -0.67
CA LEU A 97 -18.58 -3.85 0.01
C LEU A 97 -19.59 -3.13 -0.89
N GLU A 98 -20.87 -3.36 -0.61
CA GLU A 98 -21.94 -2.55 -1.19
C GLU A 98 -21.80 -1.07 -0.77
N ILE A 99 -21.94 -0.18 -1.75
CA ILE A 99 -21.79 1.25 -1.58
C ILE A 99 -23.15 1.89 -1.30
N TYR A 100 -23.27 2.58 -0.18
CA TYR A 100 -24.52 3.26 0.19
C TYR A 100 -24.51 4.76 -0.11
N HIS A 101 -25.70 5.35 -0.23
CA HIS A 101 -25.83 6.80 -0.41
C HIS A 101 -25.48 7.56 0.87
N LYS A 102 -25.92 7.08 2.04
CA LYS A 102 -25.70 7.77 3.31
C LYS A 102 -24.33 7.40 3.89
N LYS A 103 -23.66 8.40 4.46
CA LYS A 103 -22.37 8.24 5.16
C LYS A 103 -22.45 7.20 6.28
N ILE A 104 -23.52 7.28 7.09
CA ILE A 104 -23.67 6.43 8.28
C ILE A 104 -23.80 4.94 7.93
N ASP A 105 -24.43 4.62 6.80
CA ASP A 105 -24.62 3.24 6.35
C ASP A 105 -23.29 2.64 5.87
N ASN A 106 -22.50 3.39 5.09
CA ASN A 106 -21.14 2.98 4.72
C ASN A 106 -20.25 2.80 5.96
N PHE A 107 -20.28 3.74 6.91
CA PHE A 107 -19.50 3.66 8.14
C PHE A 107 -19.79 2.36 8.91
N ARG A 108 -21.08 2.05 9.12
CA ARG A 108 -21.50 0.82 9.81
C ARG A 108 -21.10 -0.43 9.03
N ASN A 109 -21.26 -0.42 7.71
CA ASN A 109 -20.89 -1.55 6.86
C ASN A 109 -19.38 -1.84 6.92
N ILE A 110 -18.55 -0.81 6.77
CA ILE A 110 -17.08 -0.90 6.88
C ILE A 110 -16.68 -1.42 8.27
N GLN A 111 -17.25 -0.86 9.34
CA GLN A 111 -16.93 -1.27 10.70
C GLN A 111 -17.29 -2.74 10.95
N ALA A 112 -18.48 -3.17 10.51
CA ALA A 112 -18.92 -4.56 10.64
C ALA A 112 -18.01 -5.52 9.86
N HIS A 113 -17.63 -5.15 8.64
CA HIS A 113 -16.74 -5.94 7.80
C HIS A 113 -15.34 -6.08 8.42
N ILE A 114 -14.73 -4.98 8.86
CA ILE A 114 -13.40 -5.01 9.51
C ILE A 114 -13.45 -5.89 10.76
N LYS A 115 -14.50 -5.80 11.57
CA LYS A 115 -14.66 -6.65 12.75
C LYS A 115 -14.70 -8.13 12.38
N LYS A 116 -15.50 -8.48 11.37
CA LYS A 116 -15.59 -9.85 10.83
C LYS A 116 -14.21 -10.37 10.38
N MET A 117 -13.47 -9.58 9.59
CA MET A 117 -12.12 -9.97 9.13
C MET A 117 -11.14 -10.22 10.29
N VAL A 118 -11.22 -9.43 11.35
CA VAL A 118 -10.36 -9.60 12.53
C VAL A 118 -10.70 -10.88 13.29
N ASP A 119 -11.99 -11.20 13.41
CA ASP A 119 -12.44 -12.40 14.11
C ASP A 119 -12.10 -13.68 13.31
N GLU A 120 -12.35 -13.70 12.00
CA GLU A 120 -11.97 -14.82 11.11
C GLU A 120 -10.47 -15.11 11.10
N LYS A 121 -9.65 -14.06 11.22
CA LYS A 121 -8.18 -14.19 11.31
C LYS A 121 -7.75 -14.87 12.62
N LYS A 122 -8.46 -14.64 13.74
CA LYS A 122 -8.16 -15.33 15.01
C LYS A 122 -8.46 -16.83 14.91
N ASP A 123 -9.58 -17.18 14.28
CA ASP A 123 -10.01 -18.57 14.14
C ASP A 123 -9.06 -19.36 13.22
N SER A 124 -8.58 -18.72 12.15
CA SER A 124 -7.62 -19.30 11.20
C SER A 124 -6.21 -19.48 11.80
N ALA A 125 -5.80 -18.60 12.71
CA ALA A 125 -4.54 -18.71 13.43
C ALA A 125 -4.57 -19.82 14.51
N GLY A 126 -5.75 -20.11 15.08
CA GLY A 126 -5.95 -21.18 16.05
C GLY A 126 -5.95 -22.60 15.46
N HIS A 127 -6.19 -22.74 14.15
CA HIS A 127 -6.21 -24.03 13.46
C HIS A 127 -4.83 -24.57 13.02
N ASN A 128 -3.76 -23.76 13.11
CA ASN A 128 -2.40 -24.17 12.75
C ASN A 128 -1.56 -24.70 13.94
N ILE A 129 -2.20 -25.02 15.08
CA ILE A 129 -1.53 -25.55 16.29
C ILE A 129 -2.10 -26.93 16.69
N ARG A 130 -2.54 -27.74 15.72
CA ARG A 130 -2.92 -29.13 15.95
C ARG A 130 -2.28 -30.06 14.93
#